data_AF-A0A067T514-F1
#
_entry.id   AF-A0A067T514-F1
#
_cell.length_a   1.000
_cell.length_b   1.000
_cell.length_c   1.000
_cell.angle_alpha   90.00
_cell.angle_beta   90.00
_cell.angle_gamma   90.00
#
_symmetry.space_group_name_H-M   'P 1'
#
loop_
_entity.id
_entity.type
_entity.pdbx_description
1 polymer ?
#
loop_
_entity_poly.entity_id
_entity_poly.type
_entity_poly.pdbx_seq_one_letter_code
_entity_poly.pdbx_strand_id
1 'polypeptide(L)'
;MSLQPGNFLIKNVTTGFYILPNNFTTSDSDQQVSTTLNVGIRDDPVINVSVNLDGLYNLKSPAGLYIAAIGTALKWQDSPYDWDIKVSDGGFWIIIPHDAPQVSVAHGAQLSLNETATASNWEFIPASD
;
A
#
# COMPACT_ATOMS: atom_id res chain seq x y z
N MET A 1 9.19 12.65 -10.27
CA MET A 1 7.77 12.46 -10.63
C MET A 1 7.02 12.14 -9.35
N SER A 2 5.92 12.82 -9.06
CA SER A 2 5.07 12.56 -7.88
C SER A 2 3.83 11.77 -8.30
N LEU A 3 3.37 10.88 -7.43
CA LEU A 3 2.12 10.15 -7.64
C LEU A 3 0.96 11.12 -7.42
N GLN A 4 0.00 11.15 -8.34
CA GLN A 4 -1.21 11.96 -8.16
C GLN A 4 -2.15 11.27 -7.17
N PRO A 5 -2.80 12.00 -6.25
CA PRO A 5 -3.86 11.45 -5.41
C PRO A 5 -4.99 10.84 -6.24
N GLY A 6 -5.66 9.82 -5.71
CA GLY A 6 -6.72 9.12 -6.41
C GLY A 6 -7.07 7.76 -5.81
N ASN A 7 -7.94 7.04 -6.49
CA ASN A 7 -8.32 5.68 -6.15
C ASN A 7 -7.53 4.69 -7.00
N PHE A 8 -6.86 3.73 -6.35
CA PHE A 8 -5.94 2.83 -7.03
C PHE A 8 -6.13 1.38 -6.63
N LEU A 9 -5.88 0.48 -7.58
CA LEU A 9 -5.42 -0.86 -7.31
C LEU A 9 -3.89 -0.80 -7.14
N ILE A 10 -3.39 -1.30 -6.02
CA ILE A 10 -1.95 -1.28 -5.72
C ILE A 10 -1.39 -2.69 -5.89
N LYS A 11 -0.67 -2.89 -6.99
CA LYS A 11 -0.19 -4.21 -7.43
C LYS A 11 1.31 -4.33 -7.29
N ASN A 12 1.77 -5.41 -6.68
CA ASN A 12 3.18 -5.76 -6.66
C ASN A 12 3.58 -6.32 -8.03
N VAL A 13 4.57 -5.71 -8.68
CA VAL A 13 4.99 -6.07 -10.05
C VAL A 13 5.60 -7.47 -10.09
N THR A 14 6.40 -7.81 -9.09
CA THR A 14 7.15 -9.07 -9.05
C THR A 14 6.21 -10.27 -8.88
N THR A 15 5.18 -10.11 -8.06
CA THR A 15 4.33 -11.24 -7.64
C THR A 15 2.92 -11.21 -8.23
N GLY A 16 2.48 -10.06 -8.75
CA GLY A 16 1.11 -9.86 -9.22
C GLY A 16 0.07 -9.68 -8.11
N PHE A 17 0.46 -9.74 -6.83
CA PHE A 17 -0.44 -9.57 -5.69
C PHE A 17 -0.92 -8.13 -5.55
N TYR A 18 -2.20 -7.95 -5.25
CA TYR A 18 -2.82 -6.67 -4.90
C TYR A 18 -2.92 -6.50 -3.39
N ILE A 19 -2.72 -5.28 -2.89
CA ILE A 19 -3.10 -4.92 -1.52
C ILE A 19 -4.63 -4.89 -1.43
N LEU A 20 -5.19 -5.60 -0.44
CA LEU A 20 -6.63 -5.67 -0.21
C LEU A 20 -7.07 -4.66 0.86
N PRO A 21 -8.20 -3.94 0.67
CA PRO A 21 -8.77 -3.11 1.72
C PRO A 21 -9.33 -3.98 2.87
N ASN A 22 -9.52 -3.37 4.04
CA ASN A 22 -9.85 -4.07 5.28
C ASN A 22 -11.18 -4.86 5.23
N ASN A 23 -12.12 -4.50 4.35
CA ASN A 23 -13.39 -5.21 4.20
C ASN A 23 -13.25 -6.61 3.57
N PHE A 24 -12.05 -7.00 3.13
CA PHE A 24 -11.75 -8.33 2.61
C PHE A 24 -11.10 -9.26 3.64
N THR A 25 -10.83 -8.78 4.85
CA THR A 25 -10.24 -9.61 5.92
C THR A 25 -11.35 -10.28 6.73
N THR A 26 -11.27 -11.60 6.91
CA THR A 26 -12.32 -12.42 7.54
C THR A 26 -12.36 -12.37 9.08
N SER A 27 -11.55 -11.53 9.73
CA SER A 27 -11.58 -11.37 11.18
C SER A 27 -11.18 -9.96 11.61
N ASP A 28 -12.08 -9.26 12.30
CA ASP A 28 -11.86 -7.92 12.88
C ASP A 28 -10.66 -7.86 13.84
N SER A 29 -10.21 -9.02 14.34
CA SER A 29 -9.13 -9.12 15.33
C SER A 29 -7.72 -8.96 14.78
N ASP A 30 -7.46 -9.20 13.49
CA ASP A 30 -6.08 -9.22 13.01
C ASP A 30 -5.60 -7.83 12.53
N GLN A 31 -6.51 -6.96 12.07
CA GLN A 31 -6.20 -5.67 11.43
C GLN A 31 -5.08 -5.76 10.36
N GLN A 32 -4.65 -6.95 9.96
CA GLN A 32 -3.48 -7.16 9.14
C GLN A 32 -3.85 -6.87 7.68
N VAL A 33 -3.00 -6.11 7.00
CA VAL A 33 -3.19 -5.86 5.58
C VAL A 33 -2.95 -7.17 4.83
N SER A 34 -3.94 -7.61 4.07
CA SER A 34 -3.89 -8.84 3.29
C SER A 34 -3.58 -8.54 1.83
N THR A 35 -3.13 -9.56 1.09
CA THR A 35 -2.87 -9.46 -0.35
C THR A 35 -3.50 -10.63 -1.12
N THR A 36 -3.88 -10.44 -2.39
CA THR A 36 -4.43 -11.52 -3.24
C THR A 36 -3.95 -11.45 -4.68
N LEU A 37 -3.84 -12.61 -5.34
CA LEU A 37 -3.55 -12.72 -6.77
C LEU A 37 -4.83 -12.58 -7.62
N ASN A 38 -5.98 -12.93 -7.03
CA ASN A 38 -7.26 -12.95 -7.71
C ASN A 38 -8.13 -11.80 -7.21
N VAL A 39 -8.25 -10.76 -8.04
CA VAL A 39 -9.28 -9.74 -7.90
C VAL A 39 -10.53 -10.28 -8.60
N GLY A 40 -11.43 -10.89 -7.83
CA GLY A 40 -12.69 -11.39 -8.37
C GLY A 40 -13.57 -10.24 -8.91
N ILE A 41 -14.46 -10.56 -9.85
CA ILE A 41 -15.26 -9.64 -10.70
C ILE A 41 -16.23 -8.70 -9.92
N ARG A 42 -16.19 -8.65 -8.58
CA ARG A 42 -17.22 -7.92 -7.82
C ARG A 42 -16.77 -6.90 -6.81
N ASP A 43 -15.52 -6.88 -6.39
CA ASP A 43 -15.04 -5.87 -5.45
C ASP A 43 -13.57 -5.57 -5.80
N ASP A 44 -13.36 -4.51 -6.58
CA ASP A 44 -12.03 -4.01 -6.86
C ASP A 44 -11.38 -3.58 -5.52
N PRO A 45 -10.15 -4.03 -5.19
CA PRO A 45 -9.48 -3.71 -3.93
C PRO A 45 -8.94 -2.28 -3.98
N VAL A 46 -9.86 -1.32 -4.00
CA VAL A 46 -9.58 0.09 -4.16
C VAL A 46 -8.98 0.63 -2.87
N ILE A 47 -7.81 1.25 -2.99
CA ILE A 47 -7.16 2.04 -1.95
C ILE A 47 -7.21 3.51 -2.38
N ASN A 48 -7.73 4.36 -1.51
CA ASN A 48 -7.67 5.80 -1.68
C ASN A 48 -6.29 6.29 -1.25
N VAL A 49 -5.60 6.98 -2.17
CA VAL A 49 -4.29 7.58 -1.93
C VAL A 49 -4.47 9.09 -1.90
N SER A 50 -4.13 9.69 -0.77
CA SER A 50 -4.16 11.15 -0.55
C SER A 50 -2.77 11.67 -0.21
N VAL A 51 -2.57 12.98 -0.38
CA VAL A 51 -1.34 13.66 0.04
C VAL A 51 -1.70 14.72 1.08
N ASN A 52 -0.96 14.74 2.19
CA ASN A 52 -1.16 15.70 3.27
C ASN A 52 -0.44 17.04 2.97
N LEU A 53 -0.55 18.02 3.86
CA LEU A 53 0.04 19.35 3.66
C LEU A 53 1.58 19.35 3.63
N ASP A 54 2.20 18.31 4.21
CA ASP A 54 3.65 18.13 4.23
C ASP A 54 4.16 17.37 2.99
N GLY A 55 3.26 17.00 2.07
CA GLY A 55 3.61 16.27 0.85
C GLY A 55 3.78 14.76 1.03
N LEU A 56 3.40 14.23 2.20
CA LEU A 56 3.45 12.80 2.50
C LEU A 56 2.13 12.12 2.12
N TYR A 57 2.20 10.84 1.77
CA TYR A 57 1.06 10.09 1.30
C TYR A 57 0.36 9.38 2.45
N ASN A 58 -0.97 9.29 2.38
CA ASN A 58 -1.76 8.39 3.20
C ASN A 58 -2.49 7.39 2.30
N LEU A 59 -2.52 6.13 2.70
CA LEU A 59 -3.24 5.06 2.00
C LEU A 59 -4.42 4.62 2.86
N LYS A 60 -5.63 4.74 2.33
CA LYS A 60 -6.88 4.62 3.08
C LYS A 60 -7.85 3.66 2.40
N SER A 61 -8.49 2.79 3.18
CA SER A 61 -9.55 1.92 2.69
C SER A 61 -10.87 2.68 2.48
N PRO A 62 -11.82 2.14 1.70
CA PRO A 62 -13.16 2.72 1.57
C PRO A 62 -13.92 2.81 2.91
N ALA A 63 -13.60 1.94 3.88
CA ALA A 63 -14.19 1.97 5.22
C ALA A 63 -13.59 3.05 6.14
N GLY A 64 -12.54 3.75 5.69
CA GLY A 64 -11.96 4.87 6.40
C GLY A 64 -10.69 4.56 7.21
N LEU A 65 -10.18 3.33 7.17
CA LEU A 65 -8.97 2.92 7.89
C LEU A 65 -7.71 3.20 7.07
N TYR A 66 -6.60 3.51 7.71
CA TYR A 66 -5.32 3.78 7.09
C TYR A 66 -4.39 2.57 7.17
N ILE A 67 -3.59 2.37 6.11
CA ILE A 67 -2.48 1.42 6.14
C ILE A 67 -1.33 2.05 6.93
N ALA A 68 -0.87 1.37 7.96
CA ALA A 68 0.26 1.75 8.79
C ALA A 68 1.30 0.63 8.86
N ALA A 69 2.57 1.02 9.00
CA ALA A 69 3.64 0.11 9.34
C ALA A 69 3.71 -0.06 10.86
N ILE A 70 3.52 -1.29 11.34
CA ILE A 70 3.59 -1.63 12.77
C ILE A 70 4.55 -2.82 12.95
N GLY A 71 5.75 -2.53 13.45
CA GLY A 71 6.82 -3.51 13.53
C GLY A 71 7.30 -3.91 12.13
N THR A 72 7.15 -5.18 11.76
CA THR A 72 7.54 -5.71 10.43
C THR A 72 6.35 -5.93 9.49
N ALA A 73 5.12 -5.62 9.95
CA ALA A 73 3.89 -5.89 9.22
C ALA A 73 3.13 -4.60 8.88
N LEU A 74 2.28 -4.69 7.87
CA LEU A 74 1.29 -3.67 7.59
C LEU A 74 -0.03 -3.98 8.30
N LYS A 75 -0.62 -2.94 8.92
CA LYS A 75 -1.89 -3.03 9.63
C LYS A 75 -2.82 -1.86 9.28
N TRP A 76 -4.11 -2.11 9.39
CA TRP A 76 -5.17 -1.11 9.35
C TRP A 76 -5.29 -0.41 10.69
N GLN A 77 -5.46 0.91 10.70
CA GLN A 77 -5.70 1.68 11.92
C GLN A 77 -6.60 2.90 11.64
N ASP A 78 -7.20 3.48 12.68
CA ASP A 78 -8.06 4.66 12.55
C ASP A 78 -7.29 5.98 12.33
N SER A 79 -6.02 6.01 12.72
CA SER A 79 -5.17 7.20 12.62
C SER A 79 -4.42 7.25 11.28
N PRO A 80 -4.26 8.43 10.65
CA PRO A 80 -3.39 8.59 9.49
C PRO A 80 -1.98 8.06 9.75
N TYR A 81 -1.36 7.52 8.71
CA TYR A 81 0.04 7.10 8.73
C TYR A 81 0.71 7.63 7.47
N ASP A 82 1.88 8.24 7.64
CA ASP A 82 2.57 8.96 6.59
C ASP A 82 3.57 8.06 5.86
N TRP A 83 3.48 8.09 4.54
CA TRP A 83 4.30 7.32 3.63
C TRP A 83 5.05 8.23 2.67
N ASP A 84 6.31 7.92 2.44
CA ASP A 84 7.07 8.39 1.29
C ASP A 84 6.79 7.45 0.10
N ILE A 85 6.19 7.98 -0.98
CA ILE A 85 5.98 7.25 -2.23
C ILE A 85 6.83 7.88 -3.34
N LYS A 86 7.77 7.11 -3.87
CA LYS A 86 8.73 7.59 -4.88
C LYS A 86 8.90 6.61 -6.02
N VAL A 87 9.32 7.13 -7.18
CA VAL A 87 9.63 6.32 -8.36
C VAL A 87 11.01 5.67 -8.20
N SER A 88 11.12 4.38 -8.49
CA SER A 88 12.37 3.64 -8.63
C SER A 88 13.01 3.88 -9.99
N ASP A 89 14.30 3.58 -10.15
CA ASP A 89 15.01 3.73 -11.43
C ASP A 89 14.39 2.88 -12.57
N GLY A 90 13.58 1.88 -12.23
CA GLY A 90 12.83 1.04 -13.18
C GLY A 90 11.45 1.57 -13.58
N GLY A 91 11.04 2.76 -13.09
CA GLY A 91 9.74 3.36 -13.40
C GLY A 91 8.57 2.85 -12.58
N PHE A 92 8.83 2.04 -11.55
CA PHE A 92 7.82 1.54 -10.60
C PHE A 92 7.82 2.37 -9.32
N TRP A 93 6.79 2.21 -8.49
CA TRP A 93 6.67 2.95 -7.23
C TRP A 93 7.22 2.13 -6.06
N ILE A 94 7.86 2.82 -5.12
CA ILE A 94 8.31 2.30 -3.84
C ILE A 94 7.51 2.99 -2.75
N ILE A 95 6.98 2.22 -1.80
CA ILE A 95 6.20 2.69 -0.66
C ILE A 95 7.07 2.53 0.60
N ILE A 96 7.39 3.64 1.27
CA ILE A 96 8.36 3.70 2.37
C ILE A 96 7.70 4.36 3.58
N PRO A 97 7.76 3.75 4.78
CA PRO A 97 7.29 4.44 5.99
C PRO A 97 8.13 5.69 6.24
N HIS A 98 7.48 6.83 6.47
CA HIS A 98 8.19 8.10 6.64
C HIS A 98 9.12 8.09 7.86
N ASP A 99 8.71 7.43 8.94
CA ASP A 99 9.46 7.28 10.20
C ASP A 99 10.54 6.17 10.15
N ALA A 100 10.56 5.35 9.10
CA ALA A 100 11.49 4.23 8.94
C ALA A 100 12.02 4.14 7.49
N PRO A 101 12.78 5.13 7.01
CA PRO A 101 13.20 5.25 5.62
C PRO A 101 14.14 4.14 5.12
N GLN A 102 14.64 3.28 6.01
CA GLN A 102 15.48 2.13 5.72
C GLN A 102 14.72 0.88 5.26
N VAL A 103 13.39 0.84 5.43
CA VAL A 103 12.53 -0.25 4.98
C VAL A 103 11.53 0.23 3.93
N SER A 104 10.98 -0.72 3.16
CA SER A 104 9.90 -0.48 2.21
C SER A 104 8.91 -1.64 2.23
N VAL A 105 7.71 -1.38 1.72
CA VAL A 105 6.69 -2.40 1.53
C VAL A 105 7.14 -3.38 0.46
N ALA A 106 7.42 -4.60 0.89
CA ALA A 106 7.77 -5.74 0.06
C ALA A 106 6.53 -6.60 -0.24
N HIS A 107 6.74 -7.69 -0.96
CA HIS A 107 5.67 -8.63 -1.30
C HIS A 107 4.91 -9.12 -0.05
N GLY A 108 3.62 -9.42 -0.23
CA GLY A 108 2.79 -9.94 0.86
C GLY A 108 2.44 -8.94 1.96
N ALA A 109 2.55 -7.63 1.69
CA ALA A 109 2.29 -6.56 2.67
C ALA A 109 3.18 -6.65 3.92
N GLN A 110 4.45 -7.02 3.72
CA GLN A 110 5.49 -7.02 4.76
C GLN A 110 6.49 -5.90 4.55
N LEU A 111 7.17 -5.48 5.60
CA LEU A 111 8.29 -4.53 5.50
C LEU A 111 9.61 -5.30 5.34
N SER A 112 10.45 -4.84 4.42
CA SER A 112 11.80 -5.37 4.22
C SER A 112 12.81 -4.24 4.06
N LEU A 113 14.08 -4.51 4.36
CA LEU A 113 15.17 -3.55 4.16
C LEU A 113 15.31 -3.19 2.67
N ASN A 114 15.51 -1.91 2.40
CA ASN A 114 15.59 -1.37 1.04
C ASN A 114 16.71 -2.00 0.19
N GLU A 115 17.83 -2.40 0.80
CA GLU A 115 18.95 -3.04 0.10
C GLU A 115 18.64 -4.47 -0.36
N THR A 116 17.62 -5.09 0.23
CA THR A 116 17.12 -6.44 -0.13
C THR A 116 15.83 -6.39 -0.94
N ALA A 117 15.32 -5.20 -1.23
CA ALA A 117 13.97 -4.94 -1.72
C ALA A 117 13.80 -5.11 -3.24
N THR A 118 14.30 -6.20 -3.82
CA THR A 118 13.96 -6.59 -5.21
C THR A 118 12.44 -6.80 -5.43
N ALA A 119 11.64 -6.79 -4.35
CA ALA A 119 10.19 -6.93 -4.35
C ALA A 119 9.41 -5.64 -4.01
N SER A 120 10.05 -4.46 -3.91
CA SER A 120 9.36 -3.20 -3.56
C SER A 120 8.95 -2.37 -4.78
N ASN A 121 8.68 -3.03 -5.90
CA ASN A 121 8.16 -2.39 -7.11
C ASN A 121 6.63 -2.55 -7.16
N TRP A 122 5.94 -1.42 -7.12
CA TRP A 122 4.49 -1.32 -7.11
C TRP A 122 3.98 -0.56 -8.33
N GLU A 123 2.84 -1.00 -8.85
CA GLU A 123 2.03 -0.27 -9.81
C GLU A 123 0.81 0.30 -9.09
N PHE A 124 0.58 1.60 -9.30
CA PHE A 124 -0.65 2.28 -8.89
C PHE A 124 -1.55 2.38 -10.12
N ILE A 125 -2.47 1.43 -10.25
CA ILE A 125 -3.38 1.33 -11.38
C ILE A 125 -4.66 2.10 -11.02
N PRO A 126 -5.03 3.16 -11.76
CA PRO A 126 -6.26 3.91 -11.46
C PRO A 126 -7.47 2.98 -11.44
N ALA A 127 -8.27 3.05 -10.38
CA ALA A 127 -9.55 2.37 -10.33
C ALA A 127 -10.53 3.08 -11.29
N SER A 128 -11.37 2.32 -11.99
CA SER A 128 -12.44 2.88 -12.83
C SER A 128 -13.59 3.31 -11.92
N ASP A 129 -14.15 4.51 -12.13
CA ASP A 129 -15.43 4.91 -11.53
C ASP A 129 -16.62 4.15 -12.16
#